data_AF-A0A7K3FU09-F1
#
_entry.id   AF-A0A7K3FU09-F1
#
_cell.length_a   1.000
_cell.length_b   1.000
_cell.length_c   1.000
_cell.angle_alpha   90.00
_cell.angle_beta   90.00
_cell.angle_gamma   90.00
#
_symmetry.space_group_name_H-M   'P 1'
#
loop_
_entity.id
_entity.type
_entity.pdbx_description
1 polymer ?
#
loop_
_entity_poly.entity_id
_entity_poly.type
_entity_poly.pdbx_seq_one_letter_code
_entity_poly.pdbx_strand_id
1 'polypeptide(L)'
;MSTAILTGPPAPGSSLDGDLRSLGFDVRIASGAEETGALLAAVPAGERVALVDPRFVGHPHALRLALTDPRFPAAAAPGALTAQPEARP
;
A
#
# COMPACT_ATOMS: atom_id res chain seq x y z
N MET A 1 10.53 4.64 6.99
CA MET A 1 10.33 4.03 5.66
C MET A 1 8.83 4.06 5.35
N SER A 2 8.41 3.91 4.09
CA SER A 2 6.98 3.75 3.76
C SER A 2 6.67 2.26 3.63
N THR A 3 5.56 1.78 4.17
CA THR A 3 5.15 0.36 4.07
C THR A 3 3.95 0.21 3.14
N ALA A 4 3.96 -0.76 2.24
CA ALA A 4 2.81 -1.19 1.46
C ALA A 4 2.42 -2.62 1.87
N ILE A 5 1.14 -2.84 2.13
CA ILE A 5 0.59 -4.15 2.49
C ILE A 5 -0.33 -4.60 1.37
N LEU A 6 0.00 -5.72 0.74
CA LEU A 6 -0.89 -6.44 -0.15
C LEU A 6 -1.91 -7.19 0.69
N THR A 7 -3.21 -6.96 0.44
CA THR A 7 -4.31 -7.55 1.22
C THR A 7 -4.62 -9.01 0.84
N GLY A 8 -3.66 -9.68 0.21
CA GLY A 8 -3.69 -11.05 -0.26
C GLY A 8 -2.41 -11.36 -1.07
N PRO A 9 -2.13 -12.63 -1.37
CA PRO A 9 -1.02 -13.00 -2.23
C PRO A 9 -1.24 -12.43 -3.65
N PRO A 10 -0.19 -11.85 -4.28
CA PRO A 10 -0.31 -11.34 -5.65
C PRO A 10 -0.62 -12.47 -6.63
N ALA A 11 -1.38 -12.15 -7.68
CA ALA A 11 -1.66 -13.12 -8.75
C ALA A 11 -0.35 -13.58 -9.43
N PRO A 12 -0.27 -14.84 -9.93
CA PRO A 12 0.89 -15.33 -10.66
C PRO A 12 1.25 -14.40 -11.83
N GLY A 13 2.52 -14.02 -11.93
CA GLY A 13 3.01 -13.11 -12.97
C GLY A 13 2.70 -11.62 -12.75
N SER A 14 2.07 -11.25 -11.62
CA SER A 14 1.83 -9.86 -11.27
C SER A 14 3.15 -9.11 -11.01
N SER A 15 3.28 -7.90 -11.58
CA SER A 15 4.38 -6.97 -11.32
C SER A 15 4.22 -6.16 -10.04
N LEU A 16 3.05 -6.25 -9.38
CA LEU A 16 2.60 -5.31 -8.35
C LEU A 16 3.59 -5.14 -7.19
N ASP A 17 4.20 -6.24 -6.74
CA ASP A 17 5.20 -6.18 -5.67
C ASP A 17 6.44 -5.37 -6.13
N GLY A 18 6.97 -5.67 -7.32
CA GLY A 18 8.10 -4.94 -7.90
C GLY A 18 7.77 -3.46 -8.13
N ASP A 19 6.56 -3.16 -8.62
CA ASP A 19 6.11 -1.79 -8.85
C ASP A 19 6.04 -1.00 -7.54
N LEU A 20 5.50 -1.57 -6.47
CA LEU A 20 5.45 -0.93 -5.15
C LEU A 20 6.84 -0.70 -4.55
N ARG A 21 7.75 -1.67 -4.68
CA ARG A 21 9.16 -1.50 -4.25
C ARG A 21 9.85 -0.41 -5.06
N SER A 22 9.58 -0.29 -6.37
CA SER A 22 10.13 0.78 -7.22
C SER A 22 9.67 2.19 -6.79
N LEU A 23 8.50 2.28 -6.16
CA LEU A 23 7.97 3.51 -5.58
C LEU A 23 8.52 3.81 -4.17
N GLY A 24 9.40 2.95 -3.64
CA GLY A 24 10.07 3.14 -2.35
C GLY A 24 9.33 2.57 -1.14
N PHE A 25 8.39 1.65 -1.36
CA PHE A 25 7.72 0.94 -0.27
C PHE A 25 8.46 -0.33 0.14
N ASP A 26 8.53 -0.59 1.44
CA ASP A 26 8.69 -1.95 1.97
C ASP A 26 7.38 -2.71 1.79
N VAL A 27 7.40 -3.85 1.11
CA VAL A 27 6.18 -4.58 0.73
C VAL A 27 5.99 -5.79 1.63
N ARG A 28 4.81 -5.85 2.28
CA ARG A 28 4.34 -6.99 3.07
C ARG A 28 3.09 -7.58 2.44
N ILE A 29 2.88 -8.87 2.68
CA ILE A 29 1.72 -9.61 2.16
C ILE A 29 0.94 -10.14 3.35
N ALA A 30 -0.34 -9.83 3.40
CA ALA A 30 -1.29 -10.43 4.33
C ALA A 30 -2.08 -11.54 3.64
N SER A 31 -2.46 -12.59 4.35
CA SER A 31 -3.33 -13.66 3.88
C SER A 31 -4.82 -13.32 3.98
N GLY A 32 -5.17 -12.17 4.59
CA GLY A 32 -6.55 -11.75 4.77
C GLY A 32 -6.69 -10.53 5.68
N ALA A 33 -7.93 -10.20 6.05
CA ALA A 33 -8.26 -8.99 6.78
C ALA A 33 -7.65 -8.92 8.20
N GLU A 34 -7.63 -10.04 8.95
CA GLU A 34 -7.04 -10.07 10.28
C GLU A 34 -5.53 -9.79 10.25
N GLU A 35 -4.79 -10.49 9.39
CA GLU A 35 -3.35 -10.26 9.24
C GLU A 35 -3.06 -8.87 8.68
N THR A 36 -3.91 -8.35 7.78
CA THR A 36 -3.80 -6.96 7.31
C THR A 36 -3.90 -5.99 8.48
N GLY A 37 -4.85 -6.19 9.39
CA GLY A 37 -5.00 -5.37 10.60
C GLY A 37 -3.78 -5.47 11.53
N ALA A 38 -3.25 -6.68 11.74
CA ALA A 38 -2.07 -6.90 12.55
C ALA A 38 -0.82 -6.22 11.96
N LEU A 39 -0.59 -6.36 10.65
CA LEU A 39 0.51 -5.71 9.94
C LEU A 39 0.37 -4.19 9.95
N LEU A 40 -0.84 -3.67 9.77
CA LEU A 40 -1.14 -2.23 9.83
C LEU A 40 -0.84 -1.66 11.23
N ALA A 41 -1.24 -2.36 12.29
CA ALA A 41 -0.96 -1.97 13.67
C ALA A 41 0.55 -2.01 13.99
N ALA A 42 1.31 -2.88 13.32
CA ALA A 42 2.76 -2.97 13.47
C ALA A 42 3.54 -1.88 12.71
N VAL A 43 2.91 -1.13 11.80
CA VAL A 43 3.58 -0.02 11.11
C VAL A 43 3.79 1.14 12.11
N PRO A 44 5.02 1.63 12.32
CA PRO A 44 5.28 2.75 13.22
C PRO A 44 4.41 3.97 12.90
N ALA A 45 3.87 4.65 13.91
CA ALA A 45 2.93 5.76 13.71
C ALA A 45 3.49 6.90 12.84
N GLY A 46 4.80 7.15 12.92
CA GLY A 46 5.52 8.16 12.12
C GLY A 46 5.79 7.76 10.66
N GLU A 47 5.24 6.64 10.18
CA GLU A 47 5.46 6.15 8.82
C GLU A 47 4.20 6.17 7.96
N ARG A 48 4.40 6.37 6.64
CA ARG A 48 3.34 6.20 5.64
C ARG A 48 3.01 4.72 5.49
N VAL A 49 1.71 4.43 5.38
CA VAL A 49 1.22 3.10 5.02
C VAL A 49 0.36 3.15 3.74
N ALA A 50 0.41 2.10 2.95
CA ALA A 50 -0.48 1.85 1.83
C ALA A 50 -1.10 0.44 1.97
N LEU A 51 -2.38 0.30 1.65
CA LEU A 51 -3.03 -1.00 1.46
C LEU A 51 -3.40 -1.13 -0.02
N VAL A 52 -3.05 -2.26 -0.63
CA VAL A 52 -3.27 -2.49 -2.06
C VAL A 52 -3.88 -3.87 -2.26
N ASP A 53 -4.97 -3.93 -3.03
CA ASP A 53 -5.60 -5.17 -3.44
C ASP A 53 -4.66 -5.94 -4.38
N PRO A 54 -4.36 -7.22 -4.14
CA PRO A 54 -3.47 -8.01 -4.99
C PRO A 54 -3.98 -8.18 -6.44
N ARG A 55 -5.26 -7.89 -6.70
CA ARG A 55 -5.90 -7.93 -8.02
C ARG A 55 -5.82 -6.59 -8.73
N PHE A 56 -5.09 -5.61 -8.21
CA PHE A 56 -4.87 -4.35 -8.91
C PHE A 56 -4.16 -4.60 -10.25
N VAL A 57 -4.82 -4.22 -11.34
CA VAL A 57 -4.34 -4.39 -12.73
C VAL A 57 -4.04 -3.04 -13.42
N GLY A 58 -4.01 -1.94 -12.64
CA GLY A 58 -3.74 -0.62 -13.17
C GLY A 58 -2.25 -0.38 -13.48
N HIS A 59 -1.97 0.71 -14.19
CA HIS A 59 -0.59 1.09 -14.51
C HIS A 59 0.16 1.57 -13.25
N PRO A 60 1.48 1.33 -13.13
CA PRO A 60 2.31 1.87 -12.03
C PRO A 60 2.20 3.38 -11.82
N HIS A 61 1.90 4.12 -12.88
CA HIS A 61 1.68 5.57 -12.81
C HIS A 61 0.44 5.93 -11.97
N ALA A 62 -0.60 5.09 -12.01
CA ALA A 62 -1.78 5.28 -11.17
C ALA A 62 -1.45 5.05 -9.69
N LEU A 63 -0.62 4.03 -9.37
CA LEU A 63 -0.13 3.82 -8.01
C LEU A 63 0.71 4.99 -7.51
N ARG A 64 1.60 5.54 -8.35
CA ARG A 64 2.37 6.73 -8.01
C ARG A 64 1.45 7.91 -7.66
N LEU A 65 0.45 8.20 -8.50
CA LEU A 65 -0.49 9.28 -8.24
C LEU A 65 -1.33 9.04 -6.98
N ALA A 66 -1.79 7.80 -6.74
CA ALA A 66 -2.65 7.47 -5.61
C ALA A 66 -1.88 7.37 -4.28
N LEU A 67 -0.64 6.87 -4.29
CA LEU A 67 0.09 6.47 -3.08
C LEU A 67 1.19 7.46 -2.66
N THR A 68 1.68 8.28 -3.59
CA THR A 68 2.86 9.14 -3.33
C THR A 68 2.60 10.62 -3.60
N ASP A 69 1.37 11.06 -3.86
CA ASP A 69 1.07 12.49 -3.99
C ASP A 69 1.24 13.17 -2.60
N PRO A 70 2.19 14.11 -2.45
CA PRO A 70 2.49 14.71 -1.16
C PRO A 70 1.40 15.68 -0.68
N ARG A 71 0.52 16.14 -1.57
CA ARG A 71 -0.48 17.19 -1.25
C ARG A 71 -1.61 16.68 -0.36
N PHE A 72 -1.83 15.37 -0.33
CA PHE A 72 -2.92 14.76 0.43
C PHE A 72 -2.37 13.83 1.51
N PRO A 73 -2.71 14.03 2.80
CA PRO A 73 -2.27 13.16 3.87
C PRO A 73 -2.95 11.78 3.81
N ALA A 74 -4.12 11.66 3.18
CA ALA A 74 -4.74 10.38 2.83
C ALA A 74 -5.34 10.45 1.42
N ALA A 75 -5.28 9.33 0.70
CA ALA A 75 -5.85 9.21 -0.63
C ALA A 75 -6.31 7.76 -0.89
N ALA A 76 -7.28 7.63 -1.79
CA ALA A 76 -7.79 6.34 -2.22
C ALA A 76 -8.08 6.34 -3.74
N ALA A 77 -7.82 5.21 -4.36
CA ALA A 77 -8.21 4.85 -5.70
C ALA A 77 -8.82 3.43 -5.66
N PRO A 78 -9.56 2.99 -6.69
CA PRO A 78 -10.05 1.61 -6.74
C PRO A 78 -8.92 0.59 -6.51
N GLY A 79 -9.03 -0.19 -5.43
CA GLY A 79 -8.05 -1.22 -5.06
C GLY A 79 -6.76 -0.71 -4.39
N ALA A 80 -6.62 0.58 -4.09
CA ALA A 80 -5.42 1.11 -3.44
C ALA A 80 -5.75 2.30 -2.52
N LEU A 81 -5.17 2.34 -1.32
CA LEU A 81 -5.31 3.45 -0.37
C LEU A 81 -3.99 3.74 0.33
N THR A 82 -3.77 4.98 0.72
CA THR A 82 -2.61 5.40 1.53
C THR A 82 -2.99 6.38 2.63
N ALA A 83 -2.23 6.35 3.72
CA ALA A 83 -2.25 7.36 4.77
C ALA A 83 -0.82 7.73 5.19
N GLN A 84 -0.58 9.03 5.30
CA GLN A 84 0.58 9.65 5.94
C GLN A 84 0.37 9.67 7.47
N PRO A 85 1.44 9.87 8.27
CA PRO A 85 1.35 9.89 9.73
C PRO A 85 0.25 10.80 10.28
N GLU A 86 0.06 11.98 9.69
CA GLU A 86 -0.90 12.98 10.16
C GLU A 86 -2.36 12.58 9.87
N ALA A 87 -2.59 11.60 9.00
CA ALA A 87 -3.89 11.03 8.69
C ALA A 87 -4.17 9.70 9.43
N ARG A 88 -3.26 9.27 10.32
CA ARG A 88 -3.43 8.05 11.12
C ARG A 88 -3.86 8.47 12.53
N PRO A 89 -5.10 8.16 12.96
CA PRO A 89 -5.61 8.54 14.29
C PRO A 89 -4.93 7.77 15.43
#